data_AF-A0A963GYM6-F1
#
_entry.id   AF-A0A963GYM6-F1
#
_cell.length_a   1.000
_cell.length_b   1.000
_cell.length_c   1.000
_cell.angle_alpha   90.00
_cell.angle_beta   90.00
_cell.angle_gamma   90.00
#
_symmetry.space_group_name_H-M   'P 1'
#
loop_
_entity.id
_entity.type
_entity.pdbx_description
1 polymer ?
#
loop_
_entity_poly.entity_id
_entity_poly.type
_entity_poly.pdbx_seq_one_letter_code
_entity_poly.pdbx_strand_id
1 'polypeptide(L)'
;ISVTYDVTDGLDSVGNTATITITGENDDPIATDDGNPDPTGFITDEDTQFTTSNVLLNDTDADSGDVLSISSIDTTGTVGLVTDNGNGTFNYDPNGAFESLGVGDSATDSFVYTVSDGNGGVDTATVTINISGVNDIPVISSQNSAAVNENTLVVGQLVANDPDAGDTLVISIEGGADAGLFTFDNSGIFSFVTAPDFELPSDFDNNNIYEITVGVSDGKVLVTQDVTITVSDVNEGGSPNIIEGTASSDNLIGTNTEDILFGHGGAFDFFTGNSGADIFVFTATPGNGREIGTINDYVPGEDSIDLDGSVVSSSFGFGLSTYLFLDGGDFDTLIVNGVGSVNDITFV
;
A
#
# COMPACT_ATOMS: atom_id res chain seq x y z
N ILE A 1 12.42 56.67 -53.87
CA ILE A 1 13.65 57.28 -54.44
C ILE A 1 13.22 58.33 -55.47
N SER A 2 13.82 59.53 -55.46
CA SER A 2 13.47 60.59 -56.42
C SER A 2 14.69 60.98 -57.23
N VAL A 3 14.54 61.02 -58.55
CA VAL A 3 15.60 61.43 -59.48
C VAL A 3 15.12 62.66 -60.25
N THR A 4 15.88 63.74 -60.17
CA THR A 4 15.63 64.95 -60.97
C THR A 4 16.40 64.88 -62.28
N TYR A 5 15.78 65.30 -63.38
CA TYR A 5 16.40 65.32 -64.70
C TYR A 5 15.91 66.52 -65.50
N ASP A 6 16.78 67.09 -66.32
CA ASP A 6 16.43 68.19 -67.22
C ASP A 6 16.16 67.64 -68.62
N VAL A 7 15.11 68.12 -69.27
CA VAL A 7 14.83 67.86 -70.68
C VAL A 7 15.06 69.16 -71.46
N THR A 8 15.86 69.10 -72.52
CA THR A 8 16.21 70.27 -73.34
C THR A 8 16.06 69.98 -74.82
N ASP A 9 15.67 70.99 -75.60
CA ASP A 9 15.66 70.97 -77.07
C ASP A 9 16.92 71.59 -77.70
N GLY A 10 17.90 71.95 -76.88
CA GLY A 10 19.14 72.62 -77.29
C GLY A 10 19.12 74.14 -77.15
N LEU A 11 18.00 74.75 -76.75
CA LEU A 11 17.89 76.20 -76.48
C LEU A 11 17.42 76.49 -75.05
N ASP A 12 16.43 75.75 -74.54
CA ASP A 12 15.92 75.86 -73.16
C ASP A 12 15.91 74.49 -72.46
N SER A 13 15.95 74.46 -71.12
CA SER A 13 15.80 73.23 -70.33
C SER A 13 14.67 73.34 -69.32
N VAL A 14 13.89 72.27 -69.17
CA VAL A 14 12.85 72.15 -68.14
C VAL A 14 13.26 71.05 -67.16
N GLY A 15 13.33 71.39 -65.88
CA GLY A 15 13.57 70.44 -64.81
C GLY A 15 12.34 69.60 -64.51
N ASN A 16 12.53 68.29 -64.45
CA ASN A 16 11.51 67.29 -64.17
C ASN A 16 11.96 66.42 -62.99
N THR A 17 11.00 65.75 -62.35
CA THR A 17 11.28 64.76 -61.30
C THR A 17 10.60 63.45 -61.65
N ALA A 18 11.37 62.37 -61.66
CA ALA A 18 10.85 61.00 -61.65
C ALA A 18 10.90 60.47 -60.22
N THR A 19 9.76 59.99 -59.74
CA THR A 19 9.67 59.26 -58.48
C THR A 19 9.65 57.77 -58.76
N ILE A 20 10.57 57.05 -58.14
CA ILE A 20 10.57 55.59 -58.07
C ILE A 20 10.03 55.22 -56.70
N THR A 21 8.88 54.56 -56.67
CA THR A 21 8.34 53.92 -55.48
C THR A 21 8.79 52.47 -55.48
N ILE A 22 9.41 52.03 -54.39
CA ILE A 22 9.62 50.60 -54.11
C ILE A 22 8.54 50.25 -53.10
N THR A 23 7.71 49.26 -53.41
CA THR A 23 6.80 48.64 -52.45
C THR A 23 7.51 47.40 -51.90
N GLY A 24 7.62 47.30 -50.58
CA GLY A 24 7.97 46.02 -49.93
C GLY A 24 6.78 45.07 -50.06
N GLU A 25 7.08 43.78 -50.17
CA GLU A 25 6.11 42.72 -49.89
C GLU A 25 6.28 42.32 -48.43
N ASN A 26 5.28 41.66 -47.86
CA ASN A 26 5.38 41.09 -46.53
C ASN A 26 6.35 39.91 -46.53
N ASP A 27 7.38 39.96 -45.71
CA ASP A 27 8.29 38.86 -45.45
C ASP A 27 7.70 37.93 -44.36
N ASP A 28 8.06 36.65 -44.37
CA ASP A 28 7.68 35.74 -43.28
C ASP A 28 8.56 36.01 -42.05
N PRO A 29 8.06 35.81 -40.82
CA PRO A 29 8.89 35.88 -39.62
C PRO A 29 9.96 34.77 -39.64
N ILE A 30 11.00 34.94 -38.85
CA ILE A 30 12.04 33.93 -38.59
C ILE A 30 11.91 33.52 -37.13
N ALA A 31 11.43 32.28 -36.92
CA ALA A 31 11.33 31.68 -35.60
C ALA A 31 12.63 30.91 -35.26
N THR A 32 13.11 31.03 -34.03
CA THR A 32 14.34 30.38 -33.56
C THR A 32 14.03 29.40 -32.44
N ASP A 33 14.51 28.16 -32.55
CA ASP A 33 14.31 27.13 -31.52
C ASP A 33 14.74 27.61 -30.12
N ASP A 34 13.93 27.28 -29.12
CA ASP A 34 14.16 27.60 -27.72
C ASP A 34 14.61 26.38 -26.92
N GLY A 35 15.47 26.64 -25.94
CA GLY A 35 15.95 25.61 -25.03
C GLY A 35 17.02 24.67 -25.60
N ASN A 36 17.33 24.73 -26.91
CA ASN A 36 18.48 24.02 -27.52
C ASN A 36 18.86 24.56 -28.92
N PRO A 37 20.10 25.03 -29.22
CA PRO A 37 21.24 25.28 -28.35
C PRO A 37 21.26 26.76 -27.91
N ASP A 38 20.42 27.13 -26.95
CA ASP A 38 20.48 28.40 -26.22
C ASP A 38 21.13 28.13 -24.84
N PRO A 39 22.08 28.97 -24.34
CA PRO A 39 23.09 28.55 -23.36
C PRO A 39 22.57 28.28 -21.95
N THR A 40 21.26 28.36 -21.71
CA THR A 40 20.64 28.00 -20.44
C THR A 40 19.75 26.76 -20.49
N GLY A 41 19.24 26.36 -21.66
CA GLY A 41 18.20 25.33 -21.77
C GLY A 41 16.93 25.69 -20.97
N PHE A 42 15.76 25.24 -21.39
CA PHE A 42 14.66 25.14 -20.43
C PHE A 42 14.88 23.86 -19.63
N ILE A 43 14.95 23.99 -18.31
CA ILE A 43 15.32 22.89 -17.40
C ILE A 43 14.32 22.87 -16.25
N THR A 44 13.87 21.67 -15.92
CA THR A 44 13.09 21.38 -14.72
C THR A 44 13.45 19.99 -14.19
N ASP A 45 13.02 19.66 -12.97
CA ASP A 45 12.94 18.27 -12.54
C ASP A 45 11.58 17.66 -12.89
N GLU A 46 11.48 16.34 -12.78
CA GLU A 46 10.29 15.58 -13.15
C GLU A 46 9.09 15.79 -12.21
N ASP A 47 9.31 16.41 -11.05
CA ASP A 47 8.32 16.73 -10.03
C ASP A 47 7.78 18.17 -10.10
N THR A 48 8.46 19.04 -10.85
CA THR A 48 8.24 20.49 -10.79
C THR A 48 7.68 21.02 -12.09
N GLN A 49 6.57 21.76 -11.97
CA GLN A 49 6.07 22.58 -13.07
C GLN A 49 7.02 23.76 -13.35
N PHE A 50 7.33 23.96 -14.62
CA PHE A 50 8.19 25.02 -15.13
C PHE A 50 7.40 26.03 -15.96
N THR A 51 7.83 27.29 -15.95
CA THR A 51 7.32 28.34 -16.86
C THR A 51 8.46 28.87 -17.71
N THR A 52 8.30 28.83 -19.03
CA THR A 52 9.31 29.32 -19.97
C THR A 52 9.52 30.83 -19.83
N SER A 53 10.68 31.29 -20.29
CA SER A 53 10.78 32.69 -20.70
C SER A 53 9.94 32.94 -21.97
N ASN A 54 9.71 34.21 -22.32
CA ASN A 54 8.98 34.51 -23.55
C ASN A 54 9.79 34.04 -24.76
N VAL A 55 9.23 33.08 -25.52
CA VAL A 55 9.87 32.45 -26.68
C VAL A 55 10.02 33.43 -27.85
N LEU A 56 9.18 34.46 -27.93
CA LEU A 56 9.24 35.45 -29.02
C LEU A 56 10.45 36.40 -28.92
N LEU A 57 11.32 36.27 -27.91
CA LEU A 57 12.42 37.22 -27.67
C LEU A 57 13.61 37.04 -28.63
N ASN A 58 13.80 35.82 -29.15
CA ASN A 58 14.83 35.48 -30.14
C ASN A 58 14.29 35.46 -31.58
N ASP A 59 12.96 35.54 -31.74
CA ASP A 59 12.28 35.60 -33.04
C ASP A 59 12.38 37.00 -33.68
N THR A 60 12.41 37.06 -35.00
CA THR A 60 12.58 38.31 -35.74
C THR A 60 11.72 38.39 -36.98
N ASP A 61 11.45 39.61 -37.44
CA ASP A 61 10.82 39.88 -38.73
C ASP A 61 11.59 41.00 -39.45
N ALA A 62 11.67 40.93 -40.78
CA ALA A 62 12.34 41.94 -41.59
C ALA A 62 11.49 43.23 -41.73
N ASP A 63 10.17 43.10 -41.64
CA ASP A 63 9.21 44.20 -41.78
C ASP A 63 9.12 45.05 -40.51
N SER A 64 9.46 46.32 -40.68
CA SER A 64 9.54 47.25 -39.55
C SER A 64 8.17 47.63 -39.02
N GLY A 65 7.88 47.24 -37.77
CA GLY A 65 6.64 47.59 -37.07
C GLY A 65 5.70 46.41 -36.88
N ASP A 66 6.05 45.25 -37.41
CA ASP A 66 5.32 44.00 -37.21
C ASP A 66 5.46 43.54 -35.76
N VAL A 67 4.37 42.98 -35.24
CA VAL A 67 4.28 42.51 -33.85
C VAL A 67 4.08 41.01 -33.89
N LEU A 68 5.14 40.29 -33.54
CA LEU A 68 5.12 38.84 -33.50
C LEU A 68 4.16 38.33 -32.42
N SER A 69 3.45 37.25 -32.75
CA SER A 69 2.53 36.57 -31.85
C SER A 69 2.54 35.06 -32.08
N ILE A 70 2.19 34.30 -31.05
CA ILE A 70 1.96 32.86 -31.19
C ILE A 70 0.58 32.65 -31.81
N SER A 71 0.53 32.02 -32.97
CA SER A 71 -0.70 31.74 -33.70
C SER A 71 -1.24 30.32 -33.45
N SER A 72 -0.36 29.36 -33.16
CA SER A 72 -0.74 28.00 -32.77
C SER A 72 0.40 27.28 -32.03
N ILE A 73 0.03 26.21 -31.33
CA ILE A 73 0.93 25.28 -30.67
C ILE A 73 0.58 23.84 -31.09
N ASP A 74 1.60 23.05 -31.39
CA ASP A 74 1.49 21.62 -31.65
C ASP A 74 2.22 20.84 -30.54
N THR A 75 1.43 20.17 -29.70
CA THR A 75 1.90 19.29 -28.62
C THR A 75 1.89 17.82 -29.03
N THR A 76 1.76 17.53 -30.33
CA THR A 76 1.78 16.15 -30.82
C THR A 76 3.13 15.51 -30.52
N GLY A 77 3.12 14.48 -29.68
CA GLY A 77 4.33 13.78 -29.27
C GLY A 77 5.00 14.35 -28.02
N THR A 78 4.50 15.47 -27.49
CA THR A 78 4.88 15.95 -26.16
C THR A 78 4.32 14.99 -25.10
N VAL A 79 5.16 14.62 -24.14
CA VAL A 79 4.83 13.65 -23.10
C VAL A 79 4.20 14.32 -21.88
N GLY A 80 4.78 15.44 -21.45
CA GLY A 80 4.22 16.30 -20.41
C GLY A 80 3.03 17.14 -20.90
N LEU A 81 2.49 17.95 -19.99
CA LEU A 81 1.38 18.87 -20.27
C LEU A 81 1.90 20.29 -20.53
N VAL A 82 1.56 20.84 -21.69
CA VAL A 82 1.87 22.23 -22.06
C VAL A 82 0.62 23.10 -21.99
N THR A 83 0.74 24.26 -21.35
CA THR A 83 -0.31 25.29 -21.33
C THR A 83 0.24 26.60 -21.87
N ASP A 84 -0.41 27.16 -22.89
CA ASP A 84 -0.11 28.49 -23.42
C ASP A 84 -0.71 29.59 -22.54
N ASN A 85 0.12 30.56 -22.14
CA ASN A 85 -0.31 31.71 -21.34
C ASN A 85 -0.79 32.90 -22.19
N GLY A 86 -0.72 32.81 -23.52
CA GLY A 86 -1.19 33.82 -24.47
C GLY A 86 -0.33 35.08 -24.53
N ASN A 87 0.88 35.05 -23.95
CA ASN A 87 1.83 36.16 -23.91
C ASN A 87 3.24 35.75 -24.38
N GLY A 88 3.34 34.61 -25.09
CA GLY A 88 4.60 34.02 -25.54
C GLY A 88 5.34 33.21 -24.46
N THR A 89 4.78 33.05 -23.27
CA THR A 89 5.27 32.09 -22.26
C THR A 89 4.39 30.85 -22.22
N PHE A 90 4.97 29.72 -21.83
CA PHE A 90 4.27 28.45 -21.66
C PHE A 90 4.56 27.87 -20.28
N ASN A 91 3.56 27.21 -19.69
CA ASN A 91 3.75 26.31 -18.56
C ASN A 91 3.99 24.90 -19.10
N TYR A 92 5.02 24.23 -18.59
CA TYR A 92 5.30 22.82 -18.82
C TYR A 92 5.23 22.08 -17.50
N ASP A 93 4.40 21.05 -17.45
CA ASP A 93 4.23 20.17 -16.30
C ASP A 93 4.60 18.75 -16.74
N PRO A 94 5.65 18.12 -16.17
CA PRO A 94 5.98 16.73 -16.45
C PRO A 94 4.80 15.76 -16.22
N ASN A 95 3.85 16.13 -15.36
CA ASN A 95 2.56 15.46 -15.14
C ASN A 95 2.71 13.96 -14.83
N GLY A 96 3.74 13.63 -14.03
CA GLY A 96 4.10 12.28 -13.61
C GLY A 96 4.43 11.30 -14.73
N ALA A 97 4.85 11.81 -15.89
CA ALA A 97 5.24 10.98 -17.01
C ALA A 97 6.72 10.53 -16.95
N PHE A 98 7.49 11.09 -16.01
CA PHE A 98 8.95 10.94 -15.93
C PHE A 98 9.45 10.40 -14.57
N GLU A 99 8.55 9.89 -13.72
CA GLU A 99 8.79 9.32 -12.37
C GLU A 99 9.75 8.11 -12.38
N SER A 100 10.17 7.64 -13.56
CA SER A 100 11.20 6.62 -13.69
C SER A 100 12.62 7.19 -13.66
N LEU A 101 12.77 8.52 -13.73
CA LEU A 101 14.07 9.18 -13.76
C LEU A 101 14.60 9.36 -12.33
N GLY A 102 15.55 8.51 -11.96
CA GLY A 102 16.26 8.66 -10.70
C GLY A 102 17.33 9.75 -10.73
N VAL A 103 17.91 10.01 -9.56
CA VAL A 103 18.98 11.00 -9.39
C VAL A 103 20.14 10.76 -10.36
N GLY A 104 20.37 11.73 -11.23
CA GLY A 104 21.45 11.71 -12.23
C GLY A 104 21.00 11.26 -13.62
N ASP A 105 19.77 10.78 -13.77
CA ASP A 105 19.14 10.55 -15.05
C ASP A 105 18.52 11.84 -15.60
N SER A 106 18.25 11.84 -16.91
CA SER A 106 17.61 12.96 -17.59
C SER A 106 16.87 12.51 -18.83
N ALA A 107 15.79 13.19 -19.16
CA ALA A 107 15.07 13.08 -20.41
C ALA A 107 14.91 14.46 -21.08
N THR A 108 14.41 14.45 -22.31
CA THR A 108 14.01 15.67 -23.01
C THR A 108 12.61 15.51 -23.54
N ASP A 109 11.84 16.59 -23.49
CA ASP A 109 10.53 16.69 -24.11
C ASP A 109 10.46 17.97 -24.95
N SER A 110 9.53 18.02 -25.90
CA SER A 110 9.45 19.14 -26.83
C SER A 110 8.05 19.36 -27.38
N PHE A 111 7.78 20.60 -27.78
CA PHE A 111 6.60 20.98 -28.53
C PHE A 111 6.97 22.05 -29.58
N VAL A 112 6.13 22.25 -30.58
CA VAL A 112 6.36 23.23 -31.65
C VAL A 112 5.37 24.38 -31.51
N TYR A 113 5.82 25.61 -31.71
CA TYR A 113 4.96 26.79 -31.81
C TYR A 113 5.06 27.42 -33.20
N THR A 114 4.00 28.13 -33.59
CA THR A 114 3.96 28.91 -34.85
C THR A 114 3.90 30.40 -34.54
N VAL A 115 4.92 31.13 -34.99
CA VAL A 115 4.97 32.59 -34.96
C VAL A 115 4.18 33.14 -36.14
N SER A 116 3.45 34.23 -35.92
CA SER A 116 2.88 35.05 -37.00
C SER A 116 3.25 36.51 -36.82
N ASP A 117 3.49 37.16 -37.96
CA ASP A 117 3.71 38.61 -38.09
C ASP A 117 2.42 39.46 -37.97
N GLY A 118 1.24 38.82 -38.01
CA GLY A 118 -0.07 39.47 -38.02
C GLY A 118 -0.52 39.99 -39.40
N ASN A 119 0.31 39.84 -40.43
CA ASN A 119 0.08 40.28 -41.81
C ASN A 119 -0.02 39.13 -42.82
N GLY A 120 0.21 37.90 -42.38
CA GLY A 120 -0.05 36.67 -43.13
C GLY A 120 1.15 35.74 -43.25
N GLY A 121 2.33 36.20 -42.85
CA GLY A 121 3.53 35.38 -42.73
C GLY A 121 3.52 34.58 -41.43
N VAL A 122 4.08 33.36 -41.52
CA VAL A 122 4.23 32.44 -40.40
C VAL A 122 5.52 31.64 -40.50
N ASP A 123 6.08 31.28 -39.36
CA ASP A 123 7.19 30.34 -39.24
C ASP A 123 7.06 29.51 -37.95
N THR A 124 7.80 28.41 -37.84
CA THR A 124 7.70 27.47 -36.70
C THR A 124 9.04 27.25 -36.02
N ALA A 125 9.03 27.16 -34.70
CA ALA A 125 10.19 26.80 -33.90
C ALA A 125 9.83 25.79 -32.81
N THR A 126 10.84 25.08 -32.32
CA THR A 126 10.72 24.03 -31.33
C THR A 126 11.13 24.55 -29.96
N VAL A 127 10.30 24.30 -28.94
CA VAL A 127 10.68 24.45 -27.55
C VAL A 127 11.17 23.10 -27.03
N THR A 128 12.41 23.04 -26.54
CA THR A 128 12.99 21.85 -25.91
C THR A 128 13.14 22.04 -24.40
N ILE A 129 12.62 21.10 -23.62
CA ILE A 129 12.73 21.06 -22.16
C ILE A 129 13.63 19.87 -21.79
N ASN A 130 14.62 20.11 -20.94
CA ASN A 130 15.43 19.07 -20.31
C ASN A 130 14.85 18.78 -18.91
N ILE A 131 14.51 17.53 -18.66
CA ILE A 131 13.93 17.07 -17.40
C ILE A 131 15.00 16.26 -16.67
N SER A 132 15.39 16.68 -15.46
CA SER A 132 16.27 15.90 -14.59
C SER A 132 15.49 15.02 -13.64
N GLY A 133 16.00 13.82 -13.38
CA GLY A 133 15.47 12.95 -12.33
C GLY A 133 15.80 13.46 -10.92
N VAL A 134 14.85 13.31 -10.01
CA VAL A 134 15.05 13.49 -8.57
C VAL A 134 14.98 12.11 -7.90
N ASN A 135 14.85 12.05 -6.58
CA ASN A 135 14.69 10.78 -5.89
C ASN A 135 13.26 10.64 -5.44
N ASP A 136 12.59 9.62 -5.93
CA ASP A 136 11.28 9.24 -5.44
C ASP A 136 11.38 8.44 -4.14
N ILE A 137 10.28 8.42 -3.38
CA ILE A 137 10.24 7.71 -2.10
C ILE A 137 9.73 6.27 -2.36
N PRO A 138 10.35 5.23 -1.78
CA PRO A 138 9.85 3.87 -1.88
C PRO A 138 8.41 3.74 -1.37
N VAL A 139 7.60 2.94 -2.05
CA VAL A 139 6.21 2.67 -1.68
C VAL A 139 6.04 1.21 -1.25
N ILE A 140 5.63 1.00 0.00
CA ILE A 140 5.25 -0.33 0.51
C ILE A 140 3.80 -0.61 0.09
N SER A 141 3.57 -1.71 -0.61
CA SER A 141 2.25 -2.12 -1.15
C SER A 141 1.66 -3.37 -0.48
N SER A 142 2.43 -4.09 0.34
CA SER A 142 1.92 -5.17 1.19
C SER A 142 1.06 -4.65 2.33
N GLN A 143 0.14 -5.49 2.81
CA GLN A 143 -0.74 -5.17 3.93
C GLN A 143 0.04 -4.95 5.23
N ASN A 144 -0.51 -4.12 6.12
CA ASN A 144 0.03 -3.84 7.46
C ASN A 144 -0.46 -4.82 8.53
N SER A 145 -1.11 -5.91 8.14
CA SER A 145 -1.54 -6.95 9.07
C SER A 145 -1.56 -8.31 8.39
N ALA A 146 -1.35 -9.35 9.20
CA ALA A 146 -1.42 -10.74 8.79
C ALA A 146 -2.07 -11.58 9.88
N ALA A 147 -2.74 -12.66 9.48
CA ALA A 147 -3.16 -13.71 10.39
C ALA A 147 -2.54 -15.00 9.90
N VAL A 148 -1.87 -15.71 10.80
CA VAL A 148 -1.29 -17.02 10.52
C VAL A 148 -1.72 -18.01 11.58
N ASN A 149 -1.68 -19.27 11.21
CA ASN A 149 -1.82 -20.33 12.18
C ASN A 149 -0.49 -20.46 12.94
N GLU A 150 -0.59 -20.89 14.19
CA GLU A 150 0.59 -21.33 14.93
C GLU A 150 1.36 -22.45 14.21
N ASN A 151 2.53 -22.79 14.73
CA ASN A 151 3.38 -23.85 14.20
C ASN A 151 3.83 -23.61 12.74
N THR A 152 3.67 -22.38 12.23
CA THR A 152 4.15 -21.92 10.92
C THR A 152 5.22 -20.85 11.04
N LEU A 153 6.24 -20.92 10.18
CA LEU A 153 7.31 -19.91 10.18
C LEU A 153 6.99 -18.71 9.28
N VAL A 154 6.39 -18.95 8.12
CA VAL A 154 6.21 -17.93 7.09
C VAL A 154 4.97 -17.10 7.43
N VAL A 155 5.18 -15.79 7.57
CA VAL A 155 4.08 -14.83 7.76
C VAL A 155 3.55 -14.37 6.41
N GLY A 156 4.46 -13.98 5.51
CA GLY A 156 4.12 -13.40 4.22
C GLY A 156 5.32 -12.80 3.52
N GLN A 157 5.05 -11.89 2.59
CA GLN A 157 6.06 -11.18 1.82
C GLN A 157 5.83 -9.67 1.94
N LEU A 158 6.89 -8.94 2.27
CA LEU A 158 6.89 -7.48 2.12
C LEU A 158 7.10 -7.15 0.66
N VAL A 159 6.17 -6.38 0.08
CA VAL A 159 6.23 -5.97 -1.32
C VAL A 159 6.33 -4.46 -1.35
N ALA A 160 7.34 -3.96 -2.07
CA ALA A 160 7.55 -2.55 -2.27
C ALA A 160 8.12 -2.29 -3.67
N ASN A 161 7.94 -1.07 -4.14
CA ASN A 161 8.52 -0.58 -5.38
C ASN A 161 9.00 0.85 -5.19
N ASP A 162 9.99 1.22 -5.97
CA ASP A 162 10.40 2.60 -6.15
C ASP A 162 9.97 3.05 -7.56
N PRO A 163 9.42 4.25 -7.74
CA PRO A 163 9.23 4.82 -9.07
C PRO A 163 10.55 4.90 -9.87
N ASP A 164 11.67 5.22 -9.20
CA ASP A 164 12.97 5.39 -9.84
C ASP A 164 13.48 4.10 -10.50
N ALA A 165 13.73 4.16 -11.80
CA ALA A 165 14.12 2.97 -12.56
C ALA A 165 15.54 2.54 -12.20
N GLY A 166 15.66 1.31 -11.71
CA GLY A 166 16.95 0.69 -11.40
C GLY A 166 17.40 0.85 -9.95
N ASP A 167 16.61 1.55 -9.12
CA ASP A 167 16.86 1.61 -7.69
C ASP A 167 16.75 0.21 -7.06
N THR A 168 17.67 -0.07 -6.14
CA THR A 168 17.74 -1.35 -5.43
C THR A 168 17.21 -1.16 -4.03
N LEU A 169 16.07 -1.77 -3.75
CA LEU A 169 15.44 -1.69 -2.44
C LEU A 169 16.07 -2.64 -1.43
N VAL A 170 16.27 -2.12 -0.22
CA VAL A 170 16.73 -2.86 0.96
C VAL A 170 15.58 -2.93 1.95
N ILE A 171 15.21 -4.15 2.33
CA ILE A 171 14.16 -4.42 3.31
C ILE A 171 14.80 -4.74 4.66
N SER A 172 14.20 -4.23 5.74
CA SER A 172 14.69 -4.38 7.11
C SER A 172 13.56 -4.43 8.14
N ILE A 173 13.90 -4.90 9.35
CA ILE A 173 13.08 -4.74 10.54
C ILE A 173 13.67 -3.56 11.31
N GLU A 174 12.88 -2.52 11.49
CA GLU A 174 13.30 -1.26 12.13
C GLU A 174 12.98 -1.24 13.62
N GLY A 175 12.03 -2.06 14.09
CA GLY A 175 11.66 -2.11 15.49
C GLY A 175 10.35 -2.86 15.76
N GLY A 176 9.67 -2.44 16.82
CA GLY A 176 8.52 -3.10 17.42
C GLY A 176 8.88 -3.95 18.63
N ALA A 177 7.88 -4.30 19.44
CA ALA A 177 8.07 -5.07 20.67
C ALA A 177 8.63 -6.47 20.37
N ASP A 178 8.24 -7.05 19.24
CA ASP A 178 8.52 -8.43 18.86
C ASP A 178 9.58 -8.56 17.75
N ALA A 179 10.27 -7.45 17.41
CA ALA A 179 11.22 -7.38 16.30
C ALA A 179 12.26 -8.52 16.27
N GLY A 180 12.74 -8.92 17.45
CA GLY A 180 13.76 -9.97 17.59
C GLY A 180 13.27 -11.39 17.28
N LEU A 181 11.96 -11.57 17.10
CA LEU A 181 11.32 -12.85 16.80
C LEU A 181 11.20 -13.11 15.31
N PHE A 182 11.68 -12.19 14.46
CA PHE A 182 11.49 -12.29 13.02
C PHE A 182 12.74 -12.05 12.19
N THR A 183 12.67 -12.47 10.93
CA THR A 183 13.72 -12.30 9.92
C THR A 183 13.11 -12.06 8.54
N PHE A 184 13.89 -11.44 7.67
CA PHE A 184 13.65 -11.37 6.23
C PHE A 184 14.65 -12.24 5.46
N ASP A 185 14.21 -12.79 4.34
CA ASP A 185 15.12 -13.24 3.29
C ASP A 185 15.36 -12.15 2.22
N ASN A 186 16.29 -12.41 1.30
CA ASN A 186 16.62 -11.46 0.23
C ASN A 186 15.49 -11.24 -0.79
N SER A 187 14.40 -12.00 -0.71
CA SER A 187 13.20 -11.86 -1.56
C SER A 187 12.07 -11.14 -0.83
N GLY A 188 12.30 -10.65 0.39
CA GLY A 188 11.30 -9.98 1.21
C GLY A 188 10.32 -10.92 1.91
N ILE A 189 10.58 -12.25 1.91
CA ILE A 189 9.79 -13.18 2.72
C ILE A 189 10.10 -12.92 4.19
N PHE A 190 9.05 -12.58 4.92
CA PHE A 190 9.08 -12.30 6.34
C PHE A 190 8.65 -13.55 7.10
N SER A 191 9.44 -13.99 8.07
CA SER A 191 9.19 -15.21 8.83
C SER A 191 9.53 -15.02 10.30
N PHE A 192 8.84 -15.78 11.15
CA PHE A 192 9.30 -16.01 12.50
C PHE A 192 10.66 -16.72 12.49
N VAL A 193 11.50 -16.41 13.49
CA VAL A 193 12.76 -17.12 13.75
C VAL A 193 12.48 -18.52 14.33
N THR A 194 11.47 -18.60 15.19
CA THR A 194 10.93 -19.83 15.78
C THR A 194 9.43 -19.83 15.55
N ALA A 195 8.85 -20.96 15.13
CA ALA A 195 7.42 -21.04 14.93
C ALA A 195 6.68 -20.68 16.23
N PRO A 196 5.65 -19.82 16.18
CA PRO A 196 4.88 -19.47 17.36
C PRO A 196 4.03 -20.68 17.78
N ASP A 197 3.73 -20.72 19.05
CA ASP A 197 2.89 -21.71 19.74
C ASP A 197 1.79 -20.87 20.42
N PHE A 198 0.52 -21.17 20.12
CA PHE A 198 -0.61 -20.35 20.57
C PHE A 198 -0.85 -20.50 22.08
N GLU A 199 -0.58 -21.68 22.64
CA GLU A 199 -0.73 -21.98 24.08
C GLU A 199 0.44 -21.42 24.88
N LEU A 200 1.61 -21.24 24.25
CA LEU A 200 2.81 -20.64 24.83
C LEU A 200 3.34 -19.48 23.98
N PRO A 201 2.60 -18.34 23.95
CA PRO A 201 2.98 -17.20 23.13
C PRO A 201 4.37 -16.68 23.53
N SER A 202 5.18 -16.34 22.53
CA SER A 202 6.55 -15.85 22.73
C SER A 202 6.68 -14.35 22.55
N ASP A 203 5.58 -13.68 22.18
CA ASP A 203 5.44 -12.23 22.06
C ASP A 203 5.62 -11.54 23.41
N PHE A 204 5.87 -10.24 23.34
CA PHE A 204 6.27 -9.42 24.46
C PHE A 204 5.26 -9.43 25.63
N ASP A 205 3.96 -9.48 25.33
CA ASP A 205 2.88 -9.43 26.33
C ASP A 205 2.01 -10.70 26.41
N ASN A 206 2.35 -11.75 25.65
CA ASN A 206 1.71 -13.07 25.65
C ASN A 206 0.23 -13.05 25.24
N ASN A 207 -0.12 -12.28 24.22
CA ASN A 207 -1.50 -12.08 23.78
C ASN A 207 -1.78 -12.65 22.36
N ASN A 208 -0.81 -13.34 21.75
CA ASN A 208 -0.86 -13.89 20.39
C ASN A 208 -0.94 -12.82 19.27
N ILE A 209 -0.54 -11.58 19.58
CA ILE A 209 -0.47 -10.44 18.67
C ILE A 209 0.95 -9.90 18.67
N TYR A 210 1.65 -10.14 17.58
CA TYR A 210 3.04 -9.73 17.40
C TYR A 210 3.09 -8.38 16.67
N GLU A 211 3.83 -7.44 17.22
CA GLU A 211 3.95 -6.07 16.72
C GLU A 211 5.39 -5.76 16.29
N ILE A 212 5.55 -5.43 15.01
CA ILE A 212 6.83 -5.05 14.40
C ILE A 212 6.69 -3.75 13.62
N THR A 213 7.83 -3.11 13.37
CA THR A 213 7.97 -2.04 12.38
C THR A 213 8.94 -2.51 11.31
N VAL A 214 8.49 -2.58 10.06
CA VAL A 214 9.32 -2.94 8.89
C VAL A 214 9.76 -1.69 8.14
N GLY A 215 10.87 -1.77 7.42
CA GLY A 215 11.47 -0.67 6.68
C GLY A 215 11.83 -1.07 5.25
N VAL A 216 11.69 -0.12 4.32
CA VAL A 216 12.18 -0.21 2.94
C VAL A 216 12.97 1.04 2.59
N SER A 217 14.19 0.86 2.09
CA SER A 217 15.07 1.95 1.67
C SER A 217 15.64 1.74 0.27
N ASP A 218 15.67 2.80 -0.52
CA ASP A 218 16.39 2.96 -1.80
C ASP A 218 17.88 3.33 -1.61
N GLY A 219 18.35 3.41 -0.36
CA GLY A 219 19.69 3.89 0.01
C GLY A 219 19.81 5.41 0.19
N LYS A 220 18.74 6.17 -0.06
CA LYS A 220 18.65 7.63 0.11
C LYS A 220 17.60 7.98 1.19
N VAL A 221 16.41 7.39 1.11
CA VAL A 221 15.27 7.52 2.01
C VAL A 221 14.90 6.15 2.59
N LEU A 222 14.38 6.14 3.82
CA LEU A 222 13.81 4.96 4.48
C LEU A 222 12.33 5.24 4.79
N VAL A 223 11.45 4.36 4.32
CA VAL A 223 10.02 4.35 4.67
C VAL A 223 9.75 3.19 5.60
N THR A 224 8.93 3.42 6.62
CA THR A 224 8.57 2.42 7.63
C THR A 224 7.08 2.15 7.66
N GLN A 225 6.69 0.93 8.00
CA GLN A 225 5.32 0.50 8.18
C GLN A 225 5.22 -0.35 9.46
N ASP A 226 4.29 0.00 10.35
CA ASP A 226 3.94 -0.88 11.48
C ASP A 226 3.10 -2.04 10.96
N VAL A 227 3.40 -3.25 11.42
CA VAL A 227 2.73 -4.49 11.01
C VAL A 227 2.30 -5.27 12.25
N THR A 228 1.04 -5.73 12.24
CA THR A 228 0.45 -6.56 13.29
C THR A 228 0.21 -7.98 12.78
N ILE A 229 0.72 -8.98 13.48
CA ILE A 229 0.54 -10.39 13.13
C ILE A 229 -0.26 -11.07 14.23
N THR A 230 -1.42 -11.61 13.91
CA THR A 230 -2.22 -12.42 14.84
C THR A 230 -1.93 -13.90 14.58
N VAL A 231 -1.56 -14.62 15.63
CA VAL A 231 -1.46 -16.08 15.60
C VAL A 231 -2.82 -16.67 15.99
N SER A 232 -3.31 -17.60 15.19
CA SER A 232 -4.55 -18.35 15.45
C SER A 232 -4.23 -19.76 15.90
N ASP A 233 -4.97 -20.21 16.90
CA ASP A 233 -4.99 -21.59 17.40
C ASP A 233 -5.38 -22.57 16.28
N VAL A 234 -4.67 -23.68 16.17
CA VAL A 234 -5.07 -24.81 15.34
C VAL A 234 -4.85 -26.13 16.07
N ASN A 235 -5.85 -26.57 16.84
CA ASN A 235 -6.03 -27.96 17.32
C ASN A 235 -5.15 -29.01 16.60
N GLU A 236 -3.98 -29.26 17.17
CA GLU A 236 -2.89 -30.05 16.63
C GLU A 236 -3.19 -31.55 16.52
N GLY A 237 -4.25 -32.03 17.17
CA GLY A 237 -4.63 -33.44 17.15
C GLY A 237 -3.45 -34.35 17.54
N GLY A 238 -2.63 -33.91 18.50
CA GLY A 238 -1.72 -34.78 19.22
C GLY A 238 -2.51 -35.98 19.72
N SER A 239 -1.88 -37.14 19.97
CA SER A 239 -2.61 -38.16 20.75
C SER A 239 -2.93 -37.50 22.08
N PRO A 240 -4.20 -37.14 22.34
CA PRO A 240 -4.48 -36.30 23.48
C PRO A 240 -4.07 -37.10 24.70
N ASN A 241 -3.54 -36.42 25.70
CA ASN A 241 -3.17 -37.14 26.90
C ASN A 241 -4.46 -37.65 27.56
N ILE A 242 -4.58 -38.98 27.61
CA ILE A 242 -5.77 -39.62 28.16
C ILE A 242 -5.60 -39.76 29.66
N ILE A 243 -6.44 -39.06 30.40
CA ILE A 243 -6.48 -39.10 31.85
C ILE A 243 -7.73 -39.86 32.27
N GLU A 244 -7.49 -41.08 32.75
CA GLU A 244 -8.54 -41.98 33.20
C GLU A 244 -8.81 -41.78 34.70
N GLY A 245 -10.02 -41.33 35.03
CA GLY A 245 -10.59 -41.38 36.36
C GLY A 245 -11.07 -42.79 36.75
N THR A 246 -11.82 -42.84 37.83
CA THR A 246 -12.33 -44.06 38.45
C THR A 246 -13.80 -43.87 38.80
N ALA A 247 -14.48 -44.92 39.25
CA ALA A 247 -15.86 -44.78 39.74
C ALA A 247 -15.98 -44.04 41.11
N SER A 248 -14.89 -43.46 41.61
CA SER A 248 -14.81 -42.69 42.86
C SER A 248 -14.61 -41.21 42.55
N SER A 249 -14.59 -40.36 43.57
CA SER A 249 -14.38 -38.91 43.36
C SER A 249 -12.94 -38.66 42.96
N ASP A 250 -12.76 -38.12 41.76
CA ASP A 250 -11.45 -37.84 41.18
C ASP A 250 -11.18 -36.35 41.00
N ASN A 251 -9.90 -36.01 40.92
CA ASN A 251 -9.41 -34.69 40.55
C ASN A 251 -8.47 -34.85 39.36
N LEU A 252 -9.05 -34.73 38.16
CA LEU A 252 -8.40 -34.95 36.87
C LEU A 252 -7.84 -33.61 36.40
N ILE A 253 -6.52 -33.57 36.24
CA ILE A 253 -5.79 -32.37 35.86
C ILE A 253 -5.00 -32.69 34.60
N GLY A 254 -5.39 -32.04 33.51
CA GLY A 254 -4.71 -31.99 32.23
C GLY A 254 -3.31 -31.39 32.32
N THR A 255 -2.67 -31.39 31.18
CA THR A 255 -1.42 -30.73 30.86
C THR A 255 -1.70 -29.35 30.28
N ASN A 256 -0.76 -28.75 29.56
CA ASN A 256 -1.01 -27.51 28.81
C ASN A 256 -1.09 -27.82 27.30
N THR A 257 -1.53 -29.02 26.98
CA THR A 257 -1.71 -29.54 25.62
C THR A 257 -3.03 -30.29 25.60
N GLU A 258 -3.62 -30.54 24.44
CA GLU A 258 -4.89 -31.29 24.30
C GLU A 258 -4.96 -32.57 25.19
N ASP A 259 -5.93 -32.61 26.10
CA ASP A 259 -6.22 -33.75 26.96
C ASP A 259 -7.62 -34.33 26.70
N ILE A 260 -7.78 -35.63 27.01
CA ILE A 260 -9.11 -36.23 27.19
C ILE A 260 -9.21 -36.73 28.63
N LEU A 261 -10.14 -36.15 29.39
CA LEU A 261 -10.33 -36.48 30.80
C LEU A 261 -11.62 -37.29 30.97
N PHE A 262 -11.50 -38.55 31.41
CA PHE A 262 -12.63 -39.47 31.60
C PHE A 262 -13.02 -39.60 33.08
N GLY A 263 -14.26 -39.27 33.44
CA GLY A 263 -14.79 -39.40 34.82
C GLY A 263 -15.13 -40.83 35.26
N HIS A 264 -15.58 -41.71 34.36
CA HIS A 264 -15.94 -43.12 34.63
C HIS A 264 -17.05 -43.42 35.66
N GLY A 265 -17.84 -42.45 36.10
CA GLY A 265 -19.16 -42.70 36.69
C GLY A 265 -19.21 -43.04 38.17
N GLY A 266 -20.10 -42.39 38.93
CA GLY A 266 -20.56 -42.89 40.24
C GLY A 266 -20.21 -42.07 41.48
N ALA A 267 -19.34 -41.06 41.35
CA ALA A 267 -19.07 -40.05 42.38
C ALA A 267 -18.90 -38.65 41.74
N PHE A 268 -18.44 -37.67 42.52
CA PHE A 268 -18.27 -36.29 42.05
C PHE A 268 -16.84 -36.02 41.60
N ASP A 269 -16.64 -35.52 40.38
CA ASP A 269 -15.31 -35.33 39.80
C ASP A 269 -14.99 -33.86 39.53
N PHE A 270 -13.71 -33.50 39.66
CA PHE A 270 -13.18 -32.19 39.29
C PHE A 270 -12.27 -32.35 38.07
N PHE A 271 -12.53 -31.55 37.04
CA PHE A 271 -11.79 -31.52 35.79
C PHE A 271 -11.10 -30.17 35.65
N THR A 272 -9.85 -30.18 35.20
CA THR A 272 -9.05 -28.98 34.90
C THR A 272 -8.21 -29.33 33.68
N GLY A 273 -8.56 -28.77 32.52
CA GLY A 273 -7.84 -29.04 31.27
C GLY A 273 -6.52 -28.26 31.14
N ASN A 274 -6.48 -27.08 31.74
CA ASN A 274 -5.52 -25.98 31.64
C ASN A 274 -5.50 -25.24 30.29
N SER A 275 -4.68 -25.67 29.33
CA SER A 275 -4.48 -24.98 28.05
C SER A 275 -4.44 -26.00 26.92
N GLY A 276 -4.80 -25.58 25.72
CA GLY A 276 -5.09 -26.48 24.60
C GLY A 276 -6.59 -26.79 24.53
N ALA A 277 -7.02 -27.39 23.42
CA ALA A 277 -8.39 -27.82 23.21
C ALA A 277 -8.66 -29.16 23.93
N ASP A 278 -9.41 -29.11 25.04
CA ASP A 278 -9.65 -30.28 25.88
C ASP A 278 -11.01 -30.94 25.65
N ILE A 279 -11.08 -32.25 25.84
CA ILE A 279 -12.34 -33.00 25.83
C ILE A 279 -12.62 -33.56 27.23
N PHE A 280 -13.70 -33.09 27.85
CA PHE A 280 -14.19 -33.59 29.13
C PHE A 280 -15.27 -34.65 28.88
N VAL A 281 -14.95 -35.92 29.18
CA VAL A 281 -15.82 -37.06 28.89
C VAL A 281 -16.53 -37.55 30.15
N PHE A 282 -17.86 -37.55 30.07
CA PHE A 282 -18.76 -38.00 31.13
C PHE A 282 -19.45 -39.31 30.72
N THR A 283 -19.01 -40.44 31.28
CA THR A 283 -19.55 -41.77 30.96
C THR A 283 -20.39 -42.32 32.12
N ALA A 284 -21.63 -42.78 31.87
CA ALA A 284 -22.37 -43.51 32.91
C ALA A 284 -21.91 -44.96 33.04
N THR A 285 -21.68 -45.40 34.28
CA THR A 285 -21.61 -46.84 34.56
C THR A 285 -22.99 -47.49 34.35
N PRO A 286 -23.07 -48.71 33.78
CA PRO A 286 -24.33 -49.45 33.66
C PRO A 286 -24.95 -49.74 35.04
N GLY A 287 -25.87 -48.90 35.48
CA GLY A 287 -26.55 -49.04 36.77
C GLY A 287 -26.71 -47.73 37.53
N ASN A 288 -27.52 -46.80 37.02
CA ASN A 288 -28.02 -45.61 37.72
C ASN A 288 -26.96 -44.63 38.27
N GLY A 289 -25.70 -44.73 37.84
CA GLY A 289 -24.66 -43.78 38.20
C GLY A 289 -24.90 -42.44 37.51
N ARG A 290 -25.46 -41.48 38.25
CA ARG A 290 -25.46 -40.07 37.87
C ARG A 290 -24.04 -39.55 38.06
N GLU A 291 -23.34 -39.19 36.99
CA GLU A 291 -22.13 -38.37 37.11
C GLU A 291 -22.48 -36.92 37.42
N ILE A 292 -21.69 -36.34 38.32
CA ILE A 292 -21.76 -34.93 38.67
C ILE A 292 -20.31 -34.46 38.69
N GLY A 293 -19.94 -33.46 37.90
CA GLY A 293 -18.58 -32.93 37.93
C GLY A 293 -18.51 -31.44 37.64
N THR A 294 -17.36 -30.85 37.94
CA THR A 294 -17.06 -29.43 37.64
C THR A 294 -15.86 -29.35 36.70
N ILE A 295 -15.99 -28.58 35.62
CA ILE A 295 -14.88 -28.20 34.74
C ILE A 295 -14.43 -26.80 35.17
N ASN A 296 -13.19 -26.68 35.63
CA ASN A 296 -12.72 -25.47 36.30
C ASN A 296 -12.29 -24.35 35.32
N ASP A 297 -12.03 -24.67 34.05
CA ASP A 297 -11.32 -23.82 33.10
C ASP A 297 -11.81 -23.92 31.64
N TYR A 298 -13.09 -24.27 31.44
CA TYR A 298 -13.68 -24.38 30.10
C TYR A 298 -13.57 -23.08 29.27
N VAL A 299 -12.94 -23.16 28.09
CA VAL A 299 -12.81 -22.08 27.10
C VAL A 299 -13.75 -22.34 25.90
N PRO A 300 -14.82 -21.52 25.72
CA PRO A 300 -15.74 -21.70 24.61
C PRO A 300 -15.07 -21.51 23.24
N GLY A 301 -15.23 -22.49 22.35
CA GLY A 301 -14.65 -22.47 21.01
C GLY A 301 -13.39 -23.33 20.87
N GLU A 302 -12.67 -23.54 21.98
CA GLU A 302 -11.51 -24.43 22.07
C GLU A 302 -11.90 -25.78 22.70
N ASP A 303 -12.59 -25.76 23.85
CA ASP A 303 -12.92 -26.97 24.60
C ASP A 303 -14.23 -27.63 24.18
N SER A 304 -14.29 -28.95 24.37
CA SER A 304 -15.47 -29.79 24.11
C SER A 304 -15.90 -30.60 25.34
N ILE A 305 -17.21 -30.83 25.45
CA ILE A 305 -17.80 -31.72 26.46
C ILE A 305 -18.44 -32.89 25.71
N ASP A 306 -18.04 -34.12 26.05
CA ASP A 306 -18.63 -35.35 25.51
C ASP A 306 -19.42 -36.07 26.61
N LEU A 307 -20.69 -36.38 26.33
CA LEU A 307 -21.61 -37.03 27.27
C LEU A 307 -21.80 -38.54 26.98
N ASP A 308 -21.08 -39.10 26.00
CA ASP A 308 -21.10 -40.53 25.60
C ASP A 308 -22.52 -41.12 25.46
N GLY A 309 -23.48 -40.31 24.98
CA GLY A 309 -24.88 -40.71 24.79
C GLY A 309 -25.62 -41.11 26.08
N SER A 310 -25.10 -40.74 27.25
CA SER A 310 -25.68 -41.05 28.55
C SER A 310 -26.66 -39.98 29.04
N VAL A 311 -27.69 -40.40 29.79
CA VAL A 311 -28.57 -39.46 30.51
C VAL A 311 -27.82 -38.92 31.72
N VAL A 312 -26.99 -37.91 31.49
CA VAL A 312 -26.23 -37.24 32.54
C VAL A 312 -27.10 -36.18 33.17
N SER A 313 -26.88 -35.96 34.46
CA SER A 313 -27.50 -34.84 35.16
C SER A 313 -26.40 -34.16 35.94
N SER A 314 -25.61 -33.45 35.14
CA SER A 314 -24.42 -32.71 35.48
C SER A 314 -24.79 -31.36 36.11
N SER A 315 -23.97 -30.93 37.06
CA SER A 315 -24.01 -29.58 37.59
C SER A 315 -22.66 -28.95 37.32
N PHE A 316 -22.55 -28.25 36.21
CA PHE A 316 -21.31 -27.58 35.84
C PHE A 316 -21.17 -26.24 36.59
N GLY A 317 -19.98 -25.96 37.12
CA GLY A 317 -19.61 -24.65 37.61
C GLY A 317 -18.65 -23.99 36.64
N PHE A 318 -19.12 -23.01 35.87
CA PHE A 318 -18.28 -22.25 34.92
C PHE A 318 -18.12 -20.82 35.43
N GLY A 319 -16.94 -20.47 35.95
CA GLY A 319 -16.49 -19.09 36.26
C GLY A 319 -17.57 -17.99 36.42
N LEU A 320 -17.41 -16.86 35.71
CA LEU A 320 -18.30 -15.68 35.76
C LEU A 320 -19.26 -15.56 34.56
N SER A 321 -19.25 -16.49 33.61
CA SER A 321 -20.15 -16.49 32.44
C SER A 321 -20.37 -17.92 31.95
N THR A 322 -21.59 -18.23 31.52
CA THR A 322 -22.06 -19.59 31.23
C THR A 322 -22.61 -19.72 29.81
N TYR A 323 -22.08 -20.66 29.04
CA TYR A 323 -22.69 -21.17 27.80
C TYR A 323 -22.63 -22.71 27.82
N LEU A 324 -23.69 -23.38 27.38
CA LEU A 324 -23.78 -24.85 27.33
C LEU A 324 -24.47 -25.27 26.02
N PHE A 325 -23.82 -26.12 25.25
CA PHE A 325 -24.41 -26.81 24.09
C PHE A 325 -24.84 -28.21 24.51
N LEU A 326 -26.04 -28.62 24.11
CA LEU A 326 -26.56 -29.97 24.29
C LEU A 326 -26.71 -30.58 22.89
N ASP A 327 -26.13 -31.76 22.65
CA ASP A 327 -26.41 -32.49 21.43
C ASP A 327 -27.86 -33.04 21.48
N GLY A 328 -28.55 -33.03 20.34
CA GLY A 328 -29.99 -33.26 20.26
C GLY A 328 -30.48 -34.70 20.50
N GLY A 329 -29.91 -35.42 21.47
CA GLY A 329 -30.41 -36.71 21.97
C GLY A 329 -31.59 -36.59 22.95
N ASP A 330 -32.31 -37.70 23.19
CA ASP A 330 -33.55 -37.71 23.99
C ASP A 330 -33.33 -37.32 25.48
N PHE A 331 -34.05 -36.30 25.93
CA PHE A 331 -34.22 -35.80 27.31
C PHE A 331 -32.97 -35.42 28.10
N ASP A 332 -32.45 -34.22 27.85
CA ASP A 332 -31.51 -33.55 28.76
C ASP A 332 -32.23 -32.95 29.97
N THR A 333 -31.73 -33.22 31.18
CA THR A 333 -32.22 -32.56 32.40
C THR A 333 -31.16 -31.63 32.97
N LEU A 334 -31.30 -30.34 32.69
CA LEU A 334 -30.49 -29.28 33.29
C LEU A 334 -31.00 -28.93 34.71
N ILE A 335 -30.14 -29.07 35.72
CA ILE A 335 -30.41 -28.56 37.08
C ILE A 335 -29.36 -27.51 37.43
N VAL A 336 -29.72 -26.23 37.34
CA VAL A 336 -28.86 -25.12 37.77
C VAL A 336 -29.11 -24.79 39.24
N ASN A 337 -28.11 -24.99 40.09
CA ASN A 337 -28.14 -24.58 41.50
C ASN A 337 -27.07 -23.50 41.76
N GLY A 338 -27.46 -22.23 41.63
CA GLY A 338 -26.63 -21.06 41.93
C GLY A 338 -27.47 -19.89 42.46
N VAL A 339 -26.82 -18.91 43.10
CA VAL A 339 -27.46 -17.68 43.64
C VAL A 339 -27.59 -16.54 42.62
N GLY A 340 -27.23 -16.77 41.35
CA GLY A 340 -27.30 -15.80 40.25
C GLY A 340 -28.21 -16.26 39.09
N SER A 341 -28.69 -15.30 38.29
CA SER A 341 -29.59 -15.55 37.16
C SER A 341 -28.85 -16.17 35.97
N VAL A 342 -29.41 -17.24 35.40
CA VAL A 342 -29.01 -17.79 34.09
C VAL A 342 -29.68 -16.94 33.02
N ASN A 343 -28.90 -16.18 32.26
CA ASN A 343 -29.46 -15.20 31.32
C ASN A 343 -29.50 -15.67 29.86
N ASP A 344 -28.78 -16.72 29.48
CA ASP A 344 -28.83 -17.25 28.11
C ASP A 344 -28.68 -18.76 28.10
N ILE A 345 -29.77 -19.46 27.79
CA ILE A 345 -29.75 -20.87 27.36
C ILE A 345 -30.22 -20.84 25.90
N THR A 346 -29.33 -21.15 24.97
CA THR A 346 -29.69 -21.30 23.56
C THR A 346 -29.75 -22.78 23.22
N PHE A 347 -30.94 -23.28 22.90
CA PHE A 347 -31.12 -24.59 22.28
C PHE A 347 -31.03 -24.38 20.76
N VAL A 348 -30.13 -25.10 20.08
CA VAL A 348 -30.06 -25.11 18.61
C VAL A 348 -30.89 -26.26 18.07
#